data_AF-A0A935GYF3-F1
#
_entry.id   AF-A0A935GYF3-F1
#
_cell.length_a   1.000
_cell.length_b   1.000
_cell.length_c   1.000
_cell.angle_alpha   90.00
_cell.angle_beta   90.00
_cell.angle_gamma   90.00
#
_symmetry.space_group_name_H-M   'P 1'
#
loop_
_entity.id
_entity.type
_entity.pdbx_description
1 polymer ?
#
loop_
_entity_poly.entity_id
_entity_poly.type
_entity_poly.pdbx_seq_one_letter_code
_entity_poly.pdbx_strand_id
1 'polypeptide(L)'
;MTPQAALIELLARVGAQGGAVLVTVAELAQWPAPAVAALKKQKLLTRASPATSAVCPGCENECVMPVHNRARSDGTVASFIVCDKRDDTNRVPIAADQLLQWRCDVPSVCQFVATSLDLRQSDSTGIHRQAGEHRHGAR
;
A
#
# COMPACT_ATOMS: atom_id res chain seq x y z
N MET A 1 12.15 5.20 15.80
CA MET A 1 10.70 5.38 16.06
C MET A 1 10.23 4.41 17.15
N THR A 2 9.16 4.70 17.90
CA THR A 2 8.56 3.76 18.87
C THR A 2 7.40 2.97 18.24
N PRO A 3 6.98 1.81 18.81
CA PRO A 3 5.83 1.06 18.29
C PRO A 3 4.54 1.89 18.21
N GLN A 4 4.30 2.74 19.22
CA GLN A 4 3.14 3.61 19.29
C GLN A 4 3.18 4.68 18.21
N ALA A 5 4.35 5.29 17.98
CA ALA A 5 4.53 6.27 16.91
C ALA A 5 4.28 5.65 15.53
N ALA A 6 4.72 4.40 15.30
CA ALA A 6 4.47 3.68 14.05
C ALA A 6 2.97 3.50 13.78
N LEU A 7 2.22 3.11 14.82
CA LEU A 7 0.76 2.92 14.71
C LEU A 7 0.04 4.25 14.49
N ILE A 8 0.40 5.30 15.24
CA ILE A 8 -0.19 6.63 15.10
C ILE A 8 0.04 7.16 13.69
N GLU A 9 1.27 7.05 13.17
CA GLU A 9 1.62 7.46 11.82
C GLU A 9 0.80 6.72 10.76
N LEU A 10 0.71 5.38 10.87
CA LEU A 10 -0.07 4.56 9.93
C LEU A 10 -1.55 4.96 9.92
N LEU A 11 -2.15 5.11 11.11
CA LEU A 11 -3.56 5.50 11.24
C LEU A 11 -3.81 6.93 10.74
N ALA A 12 -2.89 7.86 11.02
CA ALA A 12 -2.99 9.24 10.52
C ALA A 12 -2.99 9.27 8.98
N ARG A 13 -2.13 8.48 8.33
CA ARG A 13 -2.12 8.36 6.87
C ARG A 13 -3.39 7.73 6.32
N VAL A 14 -3.89 6.67 6.96
CA VAL A 14 -5.16 6.03 6.56
C VAL A 14 -6.35 7.00 6.73
N GLY A 15 -6.34 7.84 7.76
CA GLY A 15 -7.37 8.86 7.95
C GLY A 15 -7.27 10.03 6.96
N ALA A 16 -6.06 10.41 6.56
CA ALA A 16 -5.83 11.49 5.60
C ALA A 16 -6.03 11.06 4.15
N GLN A 17 -5.74 9.80 3.82
CA GLN A 17 -5.89 9.24 2.49
C GLN A 17 -7.19 8.45 2.42
N GLY A 18 -8.15 8.86 1.59
CA GLY A 18 -9.38 8.10 1.31
C GLY A 18 -9.16 6.77 0.57
N GLY A 19 -7.93 6.24 0.55
CA GLY A 19 -7.50 5.05 -0.18
C GLY A 19 -6.45 4.27 0.59
N ALA A 20 -5.85 3.27 -0.07
CA ALA A 20 -4.84 2.42 0.56
C ALA A 20 -3.51 3.17 0.72
N VAL A 21 -3.01 3.23 1.95
CA VAL A 21 -1.66 3.68 2.28
C VAL A 21 -0.69 2.58 1.90
N LEU A 22 0.31 2.93 1.08
CA LEU A 22 1.42 2.03 0.74
C LEU A 22 2.63 2.34 1.62
N VAL A 23 3.24 1.29 2.16
CA VAL A 23 4.42 1.36 3.03
C VAL A 23 5.51 0.48 2.40
N THR A 24 6.64 1.07 2.04
CA THR A 24 7.74 0.37 1.35
C THR A 24 8.59 -0.46 2.31
N VAL A 25 9.41 -1.36 1.77
CA VAL A 25 10.41 -2.11 2.56
C VAL A 25 11.40 -1.18 3.26
N ALA A 26 11.85 -0.13 2.58
CA ALA A 26 12.79 0.86 3.12
C ALA A 26 12.18 1.62 4.30
N GLU A 27 10.90 1.97 4.18
CA GLU A 27 10.16 2.59 5.27
C GLU A 27 9.98 1.64 6.45
N LEU A 28 9.52 0.40 6.23
CA LEU A 28 9.35 -0.58 7.30
C LEU A 28 10.66 -0.93 8.02
N ALA A 29 11.81 -0.81 7.37
CA ALA A 29 13.11 -1.01 8.00
C ALA A 29 13.41 0.03 9.09
N GLN A 30 12.79 1.21 9.03
CA GLN A 30 12.92 2.26 10.04
C GLN A 30 11.95 2.08 11.22
N TRP A 31 11.00 1.16 11.09
CA TRP A 31 9.97 0.88 12.07
C TRP A 31 10.45 -0.20 13.05
N PRO A 32 10.00 -0.18 14.32
CA PRO A 32 10.35 -1.23 15.27
C PRO A 32 9.88 -2.62 14.79
N ALA A 33 10.81 -3.58 14.70
CA ALA A 33 10.51 -4.93 14.23
C ALA A 33 9.33 -5.61 14.97
N PRO A 34 9.17 -5.48 16.31
CA PRO A 34 8.01 -6.03 17.00
C PRO A 34 6.69 -5.40 16.55
N ALA A 35 6.68 -4.09 16.26
CA ALA A 35 5.50 -3.40 15.76
C ALA A 35 5.12 -3.87 14.37
N VAL A 36 6.09 -3.96 13.45
CA VAL A 36 5.86 -4.47 12.08
C VAL A 36 5.33 -5.90 12.11
N ALA A 37 5.91 -6.76 12.96
CA ALA A 37 5.44 -8.13 13.13
C ALA A 37 3.99 -8.19 13.63
N ALA A 38 3.64 -7.37 14.64
CA ALA A 38 2.29 -7.28 15.16
C ALA A 38 1.28 -6.78 14.11
N LEU A 39 1.61 -5.71 13.38
CA LEU A 39 0.76 -5.14 12.33
C LEU A 39 0.50 -6.15 11.19
N LYS A 40 1.52 -6.91 10.79
CA LYS A 40 1.37 -7.99 9.80
C LYS A 40 0.52 -9.15 10.35
N LYS A 41 0.77 -9.58 11.59
CA LYS A 41 0.01 -10.65 12.25
C LYS A 41 -1.48 -10.33 12.34
N GLN A 42 -1.80 -9.07 12.63
CA GLN A 42 -3.18 -8.58 12.74
C GLN A 42 -3.81 -8.19 11.39
N LYS A 43 -3.12 -8.45 10.26
CA LYS A 43 -3.57 -8.10 8.90
C LYS A 43 -3.83 -6.59 8.69
N LEU A 44 -3.27 -5.73 9.54
CA LEU A 44 -3.28 -4.28 9.32
C LEU A 44 -2.29 -3.89 8.21
N LEU A 45 -1.20 -4.63 8.07
CA LEU A 45 -0.30 -4.55 6.92
C LEU A 45 -0.40 -5.84 6.11
N THR A 46 -0.99 -5.75 4.92
CA THR A 46 -1.06 -6.86 3.97
C THR A 46 -0.16 -6.60 2.77
N ARG A 47 0.32 -7.65 2.10
CA ARG A 47 1.23 -7.50 0.97
C ARG A 47 0.48 -6.85 -0.20
N ALA A 48 1.06 -5.80 -0.77
CA ALA A 48 0.51 -5.10 -1.94
C ALA A 48 1.20 -5.57 -3.23
N SER A 49 0.75 -5.04 -4.37
CA SER A 49 1.50 -5.17 -5.63
C SER A 49 2.89 -4.54 -5.48
N PRO A 50 3.90 -4.99 -6.25
CA PRO A 50 5.21 -4.35 -6.25
C PRO A 50 5.12 -2.83 -6.48
N ALA A 51 6.03 -2.08 -5.88
CA ALA A 51 6.12 -0.63 -6.07
C ALA A 51 6.41 -0.30 -7.55
N THR A 52 5.74 0.72 -8.06
CA THR A 52 5.93 1.22 -9.44
C THR A 52 6.96 2.35 -9.50
N SER A 53 7.45 2.79 -8.35
CA SER A 53 8.57 3.71 -8.19
C SER A 53 9.49 3.23 -7.08
N ALA A 54 10.77 3.61 -7.17
CA ALA A 54 11.76 3.31 -6.16
C ALA A 54 12.81 4.44 -6.10
N VAL A 55 13.52 4.51 -4.99
CA VAL A 55 14.71 5.37 -4.87
C VAL A 55 15.79 4.82 -5.78
N CYS A 56 16.40 5.66 -6.62
CA CYS A 56 17.51 5.26 -7.48
C CYS A 56 18.74 4.92 -6.63
N PRO A 57 19.25 3.68 -6.64
CA PRO A 57 20.46 3.31 -5.88
C PRO A 57 21.75 3.72 -6.61
N GLY A 58 21.62 4.26 -7.83
CA GLY A 58 22.75 4.60 -8.69
C GLY A 58 23.20 6.04 -8.60
N CYS A 59 22.48 6.92 -7.90
CA CYS A 59 22.89 8.31 -7.70
C CYS A 59 22.76 8.72 -6.24
N GLU A 60 23.64 9.60 -5.80
CA GLU A 60 23.67 10.17 -4.44
C GLU A 60 22.45 11.05 -4.10
N ASN A 61 21.66 11.42 -5.11
CA ASN A 61 20.52 12.31 -4.96
C ASN A 61 19.24 11.60 -4.46
N GLU A 62 19.30 10.30 -4.19
CA GLU A 62 18.17 9.49 -3.68
C GLU A 62 16.83 9.76 -4.40
N CYS A 63 16.89 9.95 -5.71
CA CYS A 63 15.72 10.37 -6.48
C CYS A 63 14.70 9.24 -6.54
N VAL A 64 13.43 9.55 -6.24
CA VAL A 64 12.32 8.61 -6.49
C VAL A 64 12.01 8.62 -7.98
N MET A 65 12.18 7.49 -8.65
CA MET A 65 11.98 7.35 -10.09
C MET A 65 11.04 6.19 -10.43
N PRO A 66 10.36 6.23 -11.59
CA PRO A 66 9.54 5.11 -12.07
C PRO A 66 10.39 3.85 -12.28
N VAL A 67 9.81 2.71 -11.93
CA VAL A 67 10.40 1.39 -12.15
C VAL A 67 9.88 0.84 -13.47
N HIS A 68 10.80 0.46 -14.34
CA HIS A 68 10.51 -0.20 -15.60
C HIS A 68 10.77 -1.69 -15.49
N ASN A 69 9.93 -2.48 -16.16
CA ASN A 69 10.01 -3.94 -16.17
C ASN A 69 10.30 -4.43 -17.59
N ARG A 70 11.22 -5.37 -17.72
CA ARG A 70 11.52 -6.06 -18.98
C ARG A 70 11.48 -7.55 -18.76
N ALA A 71 10.60 -8.22 -19.51
CA ALA A 71 10.59 -9.69 -19.57
C ALA A 71 11.88 -10.20 -20.22
N ARG A 72 12.46 -11.25 -19.64
CA ARG A 72 13.61 -11.99 -20.18
C ARG A 72 13.15 -13.27 -20.86
N SER A 73 14.02 -13.83 -21.70
CA SER A 73 13.77 -15.07 -22.44
C SER A 73 13.58 -16.30 -21.54
N ASP A 74 14.08 -16.24 -20.30
CA ASP A 74 13.90 -17.28 -19.28
C ASP A 74 12.56 -17.16 -18.51
N GLY A 75 11.70 -16.22 -18.90
CA GLY A 75 10.42 -15.96 -18.24
C GLY A 75 10.51 -15.08 -16.98
N THR A 76 11.71 -14.66 -16.57
CA THR A 76 11.88 -13.75 -15.43
C THR A 76 11.65 -12.29 -15.84
N VAL A 77 11.35 -11.43 -14.85
CA VAL A 77 11.21 -9.99 -15.07
C VAL A 77 12.41 -9.28 -14.45
N ALA A 78 13.11 -8.49 -15.26
CA ALA A 78 14.14 -7.58 -14.79
C ALA A 78 13.54 -6.19 -14.56
N SER A 79 13.69 -5.67 -13.34
CA SER A 79 13.27 -4.33 -12.97
C SER A 79 14.46 -3.37 -12.96
N PHE A 80 14.26 -2.15 -13.46
CA PHE A 80 15.30 -1.13 -13.51
C PHE A 80 14.71 0.28 -13.50
N ILE A 81 15.50 1.25 -13.05
CA ILE A 81 15.24 2.68 -13.19
C ILE A 81 16.03 3.21 -14.39
N VAL A 82 15.44 4.13 -15.14
CA VAL A 82 16.13 4.90 -16.17
C VAL A 82 16.59 6.21 -15.52
N CYS A 83 17.89 6.35 -15.25
CA CYS A 83 18.48 7.50 -14.58
C CYS A 83 19.22 8.37 -15.60
N ASP A 84 18.75 9.61 -15.77
CA ASP A 84 19.32 10.63 -16.65
C ASP A 84 20.50 11.40 -16.02
N LYS A 85 20.77 11.18 -14.73
CA LYS A 85 21.82 11.85 -13.97
C LYS A 85 23.17 11.11 -13.97
N ARG A 86 23.21 9.89 -14.49
CA ARG A 86 24.42 9.07 -14.56
C ARG A 86 25.00 9.10 -15.96
N ASP A 87 26.31 9.35 -16.05
CA ASP A 87 27.04 9.34 -17.32
C ASP A 87 27.52 7.94 -17.73
N ASP A 88 27.58 7.00 -16.78
CA ASP A 88 28.16 5.66 -16.95
C ASP A 88 27.13 4.57 -17.28
N THR A 89 25.92 4.66 -16.71
CA THR A 89 24.80 3.81 -17.12
C THR A 89 23.46 4.50 -16.91
N ASN A 90 22.65 4.51 -17.96
CA ASN A 90 21.30 5.04 -17.90
C ASN A 90 20.34 4.04 -17.20
N ARG A 91 20.64 2.74 -17.18
CA ARG A 91 19.74 1.72 -16.60
C ARG A 91 20.31 1.17 -15.31
N VAL A 92 19.70 1.54 -14.19
CA VAL A 92 20.10 1.08 -12.87
C VAL A 92 19.21 -0.11 -12.47
N PRO A 93 19.76 -1.33 -12.29
CA PRO A 93 18.97 -2.48 -11.90
C PRO A 93 18.37 -2.30 -10.50
N ILE A 94 17.12 -2.73 -10.32
CA ILE A 94 16.43 -2.75 -9.03
C ILE A 94 16.10 -4.19 -8.68
N ALA A 95 16.53 -4.61 -7.49
CA ALA A 95 16.24 -5.94 -6.99
C ALA A 95 14.77 -6.02 -6.55
N ALA A 96 14.14 -7.19 -6.77
CA ALA A 96 12.70 -7.37 -6.55
C ALA A 96 12.28 -7.21 -5.07
N ASP A 97 13.21 -7.46 -4.15
CA ASP A 97 13.05 -7.24 -2.71
C ASP A 97 12.88 -5.74 -2.36
N GLN A 98 13.52 -4.85 -3.10
CA GLN A 98 13.38 -3.39 -2.93
C GLN A 98 12.00 -2.88 -3.35
N LEU A 99 11.30 -3.61 -4.23
CA LEU A 99 9.96 -3.27 -4.69
C LEU A 99 8.85 -3.80 -3.77
N LEU A 100 9.22 -4.49 -2.69
CA LEU A 100 8.22 -4.99 -1.73
C LEU A 100 7.58 -3.83 -0.99
N GLN A 101 6.25 -3.86 -0.95
CA GLN A 101 5.45 -2.91 -0.21
C GLN A 101 4.22 -3.58 0.40
N TRP A 102 3.69 -2.93 1.43
CA TRP A 102 2.51 -3.35 2.17
C TRP A 102 1.44 -2.27 2.05
N ARG A 103 0.18 -2.69 2.07
CA ARG A 103 -0.96 -1.78 2.14
C ARG A 103 -1.62 -1.82 3.50
N CYS A 104 -2.11 -0.67 3.93
CA CYS A 104 -3.10 -0.52 4.99
C CYS A 104 -4.22 0.37 4.47
N ASP A 105 -5.47 0.02 4.75
CA ASP A 105 -6.64 0.78 4.33
C ASP A 105 -7.73 0.75 5.39
N VAL A 106 -8.73 1.64 5.23
CA VAL A 106 -9.86 1.74 6.16
C VAL A 106 -10.56 0.39 6.37
N PRO A 107 -10.87 -0.41 5.32
CA PRO A 107 -11.47 -1.74 5.52
C PRO A 107 -10.63 -2.66 6.41
N SER A 108 -9.30 -2.68 6.26
CA SER A 108 -8.41 -3.50 7.09
C SER A 108 -8.47 -3.08 8.56
N VAL A 109 -8.52 -1.77 8.84
CA VAL A 109 -8.65 -1.25 10.21
C VAL A 109 -10.03 -1.59 10.79
N CYS A 110 -11.10 -1.39 10.04
CA CYS A 110 -12.46 -1.76 10.45
C CYS A 110 -12.58 -3.26 10.75
N GLN A 111 -11.98 -4.10 9.92
CA GLN A 111 -11.94 -5.56 10.12
C GLN A 111 -11.21 -5.94 11.39
N PHE A 112 -10.06 -5.32 11.65
CA PHE A 112 -9.32 -5.56 12.87
C PHE A 112 -10.13 -5.19 14.12
N VAL A 113 -10.76 -4.02 14.14
CA VAL A 113 -11.59 -3.56 15.28
C VAL A 113 -12.80 -4.47 15.47
N ALA A 114 -13.53 -4.78 14.39
CA ALA A 114 -14.70 -5.65 14.46
C ALA A 114 -14.33 -7.05 15.00
N THR A 115 -13.25 -7.64 14.49
CA THR A 115 -12.74 -8.94 14.96
C THR A 115 -12.32 -8.88 16.43
N SER A 116 -11.68 -7.79 16.85
CA SER A 116 -11.23 -7.61 18.25
C SER A 116 -12.38 -7.46 19.24
N LEU A 117 -13.53 -6.98 18.76
CA LEU A 117 -14.75 -6.80 19.56
C LEU A 117 -15.76 -7.94 19.36
N ASP A 118 -15.40 -9.00 18.62
CA ASP A 118 -16.30 -10.10 18.19
C ASP A 118 -17.60 -9.60 17.51
N LEU A 119 -17.50 -8.48 16.79
CA LEU A 119 -18.60 -7.91 16.02
C LEU A 119 -18.62 -8.55 14.63
N ARG A 120 -19.76 -9.14 14.26
CA ARG A 120 -20.00 -9.53 12.87
C ARG A 120 -20.14 -8.26 12.03
N GLN A 121 -19.26 -8.08 11.04
CA GLN A 121 -19.46 -7.02 10.07
C GLN A 121 -20.72 -7.34 9.25
N SER A 122 -21.71 -6.47 9.33
CA SER A 122 -22.83 -6.50 8.41
C SER A 122 -22.33 -5.94 7.09
N ASP A 123 -22.31 -6.75 6.03
CA ASP A 123 -22.03 -6.30 4.67
C ASP A 123 -23.08 -5.26 4.26
N SER A 124 -22.81 -3.98 4.48
CA SER A 124 -23.63 -2.88 3.99
C SER A 124 -23.33 -2.59 2.51
N THR A 125 -23.31 -3.65 1.69
CA THR A 125 -23.36 -3.53 0.22
C THR A 125 -24.80 -3.73 -0.21
N GLY A 126 -25.66 -2.72 -0.01
CA GLY A 126 -27.04 -2.82 -0.46
C GLY A 126 -28.08 -1.87 0.15
N ILE A 127 -27.81 -0.57 0.35
CA ILE A 127 -28.89 0.41 0.52
C ILE A 127 -28.58 1.66 -0.32
N HIS A 128 -28.81 1.55 -1.62
CA HIS A 128 -29.17 2.69 -2.47
C HIS A 128 -30.15 2.21 -3.54
N ARG A 129 -31.44 2.21 -3.20
CA ARG A 129 -32.56 2.36 -4.15
C ARG A 129 -33.81 2.76 -3.37
N GLN A 130 -33.88 4.04 -3.04
CA GLN A 130 -35.13 4.72 -2.71
C GLN A 130 -35.53 5.45 -4.01
N ALA A 131 -36.60 4.99 -4.67
CA ALA A 131 -37.25 5.73 -5.75
C ALA A 131 -38.76 5.55 -5.57
N GLY A 132 -39.43 6.68 -5.39
CA GLY A 132 -40.77 6.83 -4.83
C GLY A 132 -41.89 6.14 -5.61
N GLU A 133 -42.80 5.57 -4.83
CA GLU A 133 -44.13 5.15 -5.25
C GLU A 133 -45.01 6.41 -5.37
N HIS A 134 -45.04 7.02 -6.56
CA HIS A 134 -46.02 8.06 -6.88
C HIS A 134 -47.37 7.38 -7.19
N ARG A 135 -48.27 7.37 -6.20
CA ARG A 135 -49.70 7.22 -6.44
C ARG A 135 -50.18 8.46 -7.19
N HIS A 136 -50.59 8.28 -8.44
CA HIS A 136 -51.48 9.22 -9.12
C HIS A 136 -52.80 8.50 -9.38
N GLY A 137 -53.83 8.92 -8.64
CA GLY A 137 -55.21 8.64 -9.00
C GLY A 137 -55.56 9.40 -10.28
N ALA A 138 -56.23 8.74 -11.20
CA ALA A 138 -56.99 9.38 -12.24
C ALA A 138 -58.42 8.86 -12.14
N ARG A 139 -59.33 9.84 -12.06
CA ARG A 139 -60.77 9.72 -12.27
C ARG A 139 -61.08 9.21 -13.66
#